data_AF-A0A0B8P2G9-F1
#
_entry.id   AF-A0A0B8P2G9-F1
#
_cell.length_a   1.000
_cell.length_b   1.000
_cell.length_c   1.000
_cell.angle_alpha   90.00
_cell.angle_beta   90.00
_cell.angle_gamma   90.00
#
_symmetry.space_group_name_H-M   'P 1'
#
loop_
_entity.id
_entity.type
_entity.pdbx_description
1 polymer ?
#
loop_
_entity_poly.entity_id
_entity_poly.type
_entity_poly.pdbx_seq_one_letter_code
_entity_poly.pdbx_strand_id
1 'polypeptide(L)' 'MQHVGKTALVVEGGAMRGIFSCGVLDHFMEVDFSPFDSFWGVSAGASNLAAT' A
#
# COMPACT_ATOMS: atom_id res chain seq x y z
N MET A 1 -15.91 17.10 -3.42
CA MET A 1 -14.61 16.43 -3.58
C MET A 1 -14.45 15.51 -2.38
N GLN A 2 -14.14 14.22 -2.58
CA GLN A 2 -13.90 13.31 -1.46
C GLN A 2 -12.76 13.88 -0.60
N HIS A 3 -13.02 14.06 0.68
CA HIS A 3 -12.00 14.51 1.60
C HIS A 3 -11.08 13.32 1.88
N VAL A 4 -9.88 13.34 1.30
CA VAL A 4 -8.80 12.43 1.72
C VAL A 4 -8.50 12.75 3.18
N GLY A 5 -8.44 11.73 4.04
CA GLY A 5 -8.15 11.92 5.46
C GLY A 5 -6.69 12.37 5.70
N LYS A 6 -6.26 12.37 6.96
CA LYS A 6 -4.94 12.90 7.34
C LYS A 6 -3.80 11.93 7.06
N THR A 7 -4.06 10.62 7.05
CA THR A 7 -3.04 9.59 6.87
C THR A 7 -3.19 8.87 5.54
N ALA A 8 -2.06 8.55 4.92
CA ALA A 8 -2.04 7.82 3.65
C ALA A 8 -0.90 6.80 3.65
N LEU A 9 -1.16 5.63 3.08
CA LEU A 9 -0.13 4.65 2.76
C LEU A 9 0.31 4.85 1.32
N VAL A 10 1.60 5.14 1.11
CA VAL A 10 2.18 5.32 -0.22
C VAL A 10 3.13 4.18 -0.51
N VAL A 11 2.89 3.46 -1.60
CA VAL A 11 3.74 2.34 -2.04
C VAL A 11 4.39 2.70 -3.38
N GLU A 12 5.69 2.95 -3.33
CA GLU A 12 6.47 3.31 -4.51
C GLU A 12 6.65 2.15 -5.49
N GLY A 13 6.91 2.49 -6.75
CA GLY A 13 7.30 1.53 -7.77
C GLY A 13 8.77 1.13 -7.64
N GLY A 14 9.09 -0.14 -7.88
CA GLY A 14 10.46 -0.65 -7.75
C GLY A 14 10.81 -1.85 -8.61
N ALA A 15 10.00 -2.14 -9.65
CA ALA A 15 10.05 -3.41 -10.39
C ALA A 15 10.07 -4.61 -9.42
N MET A 16 11.02 -5.54 -9.56
CA MET A 16 11.15 -6.70 -8.65
C MET A 16 11.45 -6.32 -7.18
N ARG A 17 11.96 -5.11 -6.90
CA ARG A 17 12.15 -4.67 -5.49
C ARG A 17 10.83 -4.45 -4.76
N GLY A 18 9.71 -4.38 -5.48
CA GLY A 18 8.36 -4.35 -4.91
C GLY A 18 8.02 -5.61 -4.10
N ILE A 19 8.81 -6.69 -4.20
CA ILE A 19 8.61 -7.87 -3.34
C ILE A 19 8.70 -7.54 -1.85
N PHE A 20 9.53 -6.56 -1.48
CA PHE A 20 9.65 -6.12 -0.09
C PHE A 20 8.34 -5.48 0.40
N SER A 21 7.77 -4.54 -0.36
CA SER A 21 6.51 -3.91 0.04
C SER A 21 5.35 -4.88 0.01
N CYS A 22 5.34 -5.86 -0.90
CA CYS A 22 4.37 -6.96 -0.88
C CYS A 22 4.37 -7.69 0.48
N GLY A 23 5.54 -8.15 0.97
CA GLY A 23 5.61 -8.82 2.26
C GLY A 23 5.24 -7.94 3.47
N VAL A 24 5.49 -6.64 3.41
CA VAL A 24 5.04 -5.69 4.45
C VAL A 24 3.52 -5.55 4.43
N LEU A 25 2.91 -5.44 3.25
CA LEU A 25 1.46 -5.30 3.10
C LEU A 25 0.73 -6.59 3.50
N ASP A 26 1.25 -7.76 3.12
CA ASP A 26 0.73 -9.05 3.58
C ASP A 26 0.68 -9.11 5.11
N HIS A 27 1.77 -8.72 5.76
CA HIS A 27 1.80 -8.71 7.22
C HIS A 27 0.80 -7.70 7.82
N PHE A 28 0.62 -6.53 7.20
CA PHE A 28 -0.40 -5.57 7.64
C PHE A 28 -1.81 -6.17 7.57
N MET A 29 -2.12 -6.95 6.54
CA MET A 29 -3.40 -7.66 6.45
C MET A 29 -3.52 -8.76 7.52
N GLU A 30 -2.46 -9.55 7.74
CA GLU A 30 -2.45 -10.62 8.73
C GLU A 30 -2.76 -10.14 10.16
N VAL A 31 -2.36 -8.92 10.50
CA VAL A 31 -2.57 -8.33 11.83
C VAL A 31 -3.70 -7.28 11.87
N ASP A 32 -4.54 -7.20 10.83
CA ASP A 32 -5.62 -6.21 10.69
C ASP A 32 -5.14 -4.75 10.87
N PHE A 33 -3.92 -4.45 10.44
CA PHE A 33 -3.31 -3.14 10.58
C PHE A 33 -3.61 -2.24 9.39
N SER A 34 -4.62 -1.37 9.54
CA SER A 34 -5.00 -0.38 8.52
C SER A 34 -5.36 0.98 9.11
N PRO A 35 -4.41 1.73 9.71
CA PRO A 35 -4.64 3.06 10.27
C PRO A 35 -4.59 4.20 9.21
N PHE A 36 -4.87 3.89 7.95
CA PHE A 36 -4.69 4.80 6.82
C PHE A 36 -6.05 5.21 6.24
N ASP A 37 -6.22 6.51 5.96
CA ASP A 37 -7.44 7.02 5.34
C ASP A 37 -7.43 6.88 3.81
N SER A 38 -6.27 6.66 3.20
CA SER A 38 -6.12 6.48 1.75
C SER A 38 -4.86 5.68 1.37
N PHE A 39 -4.90 5.09 0.17
CA PHE A 39 -3.83 4.25 -0.38
C PHE A 39 -3.43 4.75 -1.75
N TRP A 40 -2.13 4.90 -1.99
CA TRP A 40 -1.59 5.44 -3.23
C TRP A 40 -0.41 4.59 -3.68
N GLY A 41 -0.45 4.12 -4.93
CA GLY A 41 0.61 3.29 -5.48
C GLY A 41 1.05 3.76 -6.85
N VAL A 42 2.31 3.50 -7.19
CA VAL A 42 2.88 3.77 -8.52
C VAL A 42 3.51 2.50 -9.09
N SER A 43 3.19 2.16 -10.35
CA SER A 43 3.76 0.98 -11.04
C SER A 43 3.61 -0.29 -10.19
N ALA A 44 4.70 -1.00 -9.87
CA ALA A 44 4.68 -2.19 -9.01
C ALA A 44 4.03 -1.94 -7.63
N GLY A 45 4.14 -0.73 -7.07
CA GLY A 45 3.48 -0.39 -5.81
C GLY A 45 1.96 -0.28 -5.92
N ALA A 46 1.44 0.15 -7.08
CA ALA A 46 0.00 0.12 -7.35
C ALA A 46 -0.50 -1.33 -7.48
N SER A 47 0.28 -2.20 -8.14
CA SER A 47 -0.04 -3.62 -8.23
C SER A 47 -0.07 -4.29 -6.86
N ASN A 48 0.90 -3.98 -5.99
CA ASN A 48 0.94 -4.54 -4.64
C ASN A 48 -0.29 -4.13 -3.82
N LEU A 49 -0.64 -2.83 -3.80
CA LEU A 49 -1.83 -2.34 -3.12
C LEU A 49 -3.15 -2.90 -3.68
N ALA A 50 -3.19 -3.26 -4.96
CA ALA A 50 -4.38 -3.86 -5.55
C ALA A 50 -4.51 -5.36 -5.25
N ALA A 51 -3.43 -6.00 -4.83
CA ALA A 51 -3.38 -7.43 -4.53
C ALA A 51 -3.65 -7.74 -3.05
N THR A 52 -3.44 -6.76 -2.17
CA THR A 52 -3.71 -6.80 -0.72
C THR A 52 -5.00 -6.09 -0.37
#